data_AF-A0A966EJJ4-F1
#
_entry.id   AF-A0A966EJJ4-F1
#
_cell.length_a   1.000
_cell.length_b   1.000
_cell.length_c   1.000
_cell.angle_alpha   90.00
_cell.angle_beta   90.00
_cell.angle_gamma   90.00
#
_symmetry.space_group_name_H-M   'P 1'
#
loop_
_entity.id
_entity.type
_entity.pdbx_description
1 polymer ?
#
loop_
_entity_poly.entity_id
_entity_poly.type
_entity_poly.pdbx_seq_one_letter_code
_entity_poly.pdbx_strand_id
1 'polypeptide(L)'
;MKLAVFVLGLALMSEVFVFGIEVDGERDEEYGGPLAVQGIQTGFGDPGSELDAAYAIVSEGMLYLMITGNLEPNFNKLEIFIDSKLGGQNKIAATQNPNNDNWAVKFDGFTFDSGFSADYMLIVRHGLSGTQLD
;
A
#
# COMPACT_ATOMS: atom_id res chain seq x y z
N MET A 1 -23.93 -17.38 66.13
CA MET A 1 -23.07 -17.57 64.95
C MET A 1 -23.33 -16.42 63.99
N LYS A 2 -22.34 -15.58 63.70
CA LYS A 2 -22.47 -14.48 62.72
C LYS A 2 -22.06 -15.03 61.36
N LEU A 3 -23.00 -15.13 60.43
CA LEU A 3 -22.74 -15.56 59.06
C LEU A 3 -22.38 -14.32 58.24
N ALA A 4 -21.13 -14.22 57.79
CA ALA A 4 -20.70 -13.19 56.85
C ALA A 4 -20.77 -13.76 55.43
N VAL A 5 -21.55 -13.10 54.57
CA VAL A 5 -21.63 -13.42 53.14
C VAL A 5 -20.71 -12.45 52.41
N PHE A 6 -19.68 -12.98 51.76
CA PHE A 6 -18.85 -12.23 50.83
C PHE A 6 -19.41 -12.42 49.42
N VAL A 7 -19.84 -11.32 48.79
CA VAL A 7 -20.20 -11.29 47.36
C VAL A 7 -18.94 -10.90 46.60
N LEU A 8 -18.42 -11.81 45.78
CA LEU A 8 -17.31 -11.54 44.89
C LEU A 8 -17.88 -10.93 43.60
N GLY A 9 -17.66 -9.62 43.40
CA GLY A 9 -18.00 -8.95 42.14
C GLY A 9 -17.00 -9.33 41.06
N LEU A 10 -17.42 -10.11 40.05
CA LEU A 10 -16.61 -10.42 38.88
C LEU A 10 -16.77 -9.28 37.87
N ALA A 11 -15.70 -8.50 37.63
CA ALA A 11 -15.69 -7.50 36.58
C ALA A 11 -15.51 -8.20 35.22
N LEU A 12 -16.52 -8.09 34.35
CA LEU A 12 -16.38 -8.44 32.94
C LEU A 12 -15.51 -7.38 32.27
N MET A 13 -14.29 -7.75 31.88
CA MET A 13 -13.47 -6.94 30.99
C MET A 13 -13.92 -7.21 29.56
N SER A 14 -14.47 -6.19 28.89
CA SER A 14 -14.68 -6.23 27.45
C SER A 14 -13.36 -5.92 26.76
N GLU A 15 -12.73 -6.94 26.19
CA GLU A 15 -11.65 -6.76 25.22
C GLU A 15 -12.29 -6.18 23.95
N VAL A 16 -11.95 -4.95 23.58
CA VAL A 16 -12.24 -4.44 22.24
C VAL A 16 -11.13 -4.99 21.36
N PHE A 17 -11.41 -6.06 20.62
CA PHE A 17 -10.56 -6.45 19.53
C PHE A 17 -10.71 -5.40 18.44
N VAL A 18 -9.65 -4.62 18.29
CA VAL A 18 -9.49 -3.76 17.14
C VAL A 18 -9.03 -4.65 15.99
N PHE A 19 -9.96 -5.06 15.13
CA PHE A 19 -9.62 -5.76 13.90
C PHE A 19 -9.24 -4.72 12.87
N GLY A 20 -7.94 -4.60 12.59
CA GLY A 20 -7.47 -3.96 11.37
C GLY A 20 -7.88 -4.79 10.16
N ILE A 21 -7.84 -4.17 8.98
CA ILE A 21 -8.03 -4.87 7.69
C ILE A 21 -7.02 -6.02 7.59
N GLU A 22 -7.49 -7.20 7.20
CA GLU A 22 -6.61 -8.36 7.03
C GLU A 22 -5.84 -8.20 5.72
N VAL A 23 -4.53 -8.46 5.75
CA VAL A 23 -3.65 -8.32 4.57
C VAL A 23 -3.24 -9.71 4.11
N ASP A 24 -4.19 -10.43 3.52
CA ASP A 24 -4.05 -11.81 3.04
C ASP A 24 -4.18 -11.97 1.51
N GLY A 25 -4.54 -10.87 0.82
CA GLY A 25 -4.73 -10.83 -0.62
C GLY A 25 -6.19 -10.96 -1.08
N GLU A 26 -7.14 -11.16 -0.17
CA GLU A 26 -8.56 -10.99 -0.42
C GLU A 26 -8.96 -9.52 -0.18
N ARG A 27 -9.94 -9.02 -0.94
CA ARG A 27 -10.40 -7.63 -0.82
C ARG A 27 -11.56 -7.53 0.17
N ASP A 28 -11.23 -7.09 1.38
CA ASP A 28 -12.18 -6.73 2.43
C ASP A 28 -13.15 -5.61 2.00
N GLU A 29 -14.37 -5.61 2.56
CA GLU A 29 -15.39 -4.60 2.26
C GLU A 29 -15.00 -3.21 2.79
N GLU A 30 -14.19 -3.17 3.84
CA GLU A 30 -13.69 -1.99 4.54
C GLU A 30 -12.88 -1.05 3.65
N TYR A 31 -12.28 -1.56 2.58
CA TYR A 31 -11.62 -0.73 1.55
C TYR A 31 -12.61 0.17 0.79
N GLY A 32 -13.90 -0.16 0.80
CA GLY A 32 -14.91 0.53 0.02
C GLY A 32 -14.78 0.30 -1.49
N GLY A 33 -15.22 1.28 -2.28
CA GLY A 33 -15.08 1.26 -3.74
C GLY A 33 -13.65 1.52 -4.21
N PRO A 34 -13.28 1.14 -5.44
CA PRO A 34 -11.95 1.42 -5.98
C PRO A 34 -11.72 2.94 -6.08
N LEU A 35 -10.55 3.39 -5.66
CA LEU A 35 -10.13 4.79 -5.81
C LEU A 35 -9.62 5.07 -7.23
N ALA A 36 -9.06 4.05 -7.88
CA ALA A 36 -8.69 4.09 -9.29
C ALA A 36 -9.01 2.76 -9.95
N VAL A 37 -9.42 2.83 -11.21
CA VAL A 37 -9.62 1.66 -12.09
C VAL A 37 -8.88 1.96 -13.39
N GLN A 38 -8.08 1.01 -13.85
CA GLN A 38 -7.47 1.14 -15.16
C GLN A 38 -8.50 0.77 -16.24
N GLY A 39 -9.03 1.78 -16.93
CA GLY A 39 -10.03 1.60 -17.99
C GLY A 39 -9.45 1.45 -19.40
N ILE A 40 -8.14 1.60 -19.57
CA ILE A 40 -7.44 1.54 -20.86
C ILE A 40 -6.29 0.54 -20.78
N GLN A 41 -6.07 -0.21 -21.86
CA GLN A 41 -5.00 -1.20 -21.94
C GLN A 41 -3.62 -0.55 -21.79
N THR A 42 -2.66 -1.28 -21.24
CA THR A 42 -1.26 -0.86 -21.28
C THR A 42 -0.71 -1.00 -22.70
N GLY A 43 0.34 -0.26 -23.03
CA GLY A 43 1.10 -0.52 -24.26
C GLY A 43 2.24 -1.51 -24.02
N PHE A 44 3.02 -1.25 -22.96
CA PHE A 44 4.11 -2.13 -22.53
C PHE A 44 3.57 -3.16 -21.54
N GLY A 45 3.91 -4.44 -21.76
CA GLY A 45 3.41 -5.54 -20.93
C GLY A 45 1.96 -5.93 -21.23
N ASP A 46 1.42 -5.57 -22.41
CA ASP A 46 0.10 -6.04 -22.86
C ASP A 46 0.21 -7.32 -23.70
N PRO A 47 -0.51 -8.41 -23.37
CA PRO A 47 -1.19 -8.63 -22.08
C PRO A 47 -0.19 -9.13 -21.01
N GLY A 48 -0.38 -8.78 -19.73
CA GLY A 48 0.37 -9.39 -18.63
C GLY A 48 0.84 -8.49 -17.48
N SER A 49 1.08 -7.21 -17.72
CA SER A 49 1.44 -6.21 -16.70
C SER A 49 0.44 -5.07 -16.76
N GLU A 50 -0.65 -5.22 -16.03
CA GLU A 50 -1.85 -4.40 -16.12
C GLU A 50 -2.46 -4.26 -14.73
N LEU A 51 -2.85 -3.04 -14.35
CA LEU A 51 -3.66 -2.84 -13.15
C LEU A 51 -5.11 -3.12 -13.49
N ASP A 52 -5.86 -3.64 -12.53
CA ASP A 52 -7.31 -3.70 -12.59
C ASP A 52 -7.88 -2.51 -11.82
N ALA A 53 -7.59 -2.47 -10.51
CA ALA A 53 -8.05 -1.42 -9.61
C ALA A 53 -7.08 -1.21 -8.43
N ALA A 54 -7.09 0.01 -7.90
CA ALA A 54 -6.41 0.37 -6.66
C ALA A 54 -7.44 0.79 -5.61
N TYR A 55 -7.25 0.25 -4.41
CA TYR A 55 -8.00 0.54 -3.21
C TYR A 55 -7.04 1.01 -2.13
N ALA A 56 -7.45 2.02 -1.37
CA ALA A 56 -6.67 2.48 -0.24
C ALA A 56 -7.57 3.02 0.86
N ILE A 57 -7.16 2.79 2.10
CA ILE A 57 -7.81 3.37 3.27
C ILE A 57 -6.75 3.63 4.33
N VAL A 58 -6.86 4.77 5.01
CA VAL A 58 -6.11 5.02 6.23
C VAL A 58 -7.01 4.66 7.40
N SER A 59 -6.63 3.64 8.15
CA SER A 59 -7.32 3.23 9.38
C SER A 59 -6.30 3.18 10.51
N GLU A 60 -6.63 3.80 11.64
CA GLU A 60 -5.81 3.76 12.86
C GLU A 60 -4.36 4.24 12.67
N GLY A 61 -4.16 5.18 11.75
CA GLY A 61 -2.85 5.72 11.43
C GLY A 61 -2.01 4.84 10.50
N MET A 62 -2.56 3.74 9.98
CA MET A 62 -1.93 2.85 9.01
C MET A 62 -2.58 3.03 7.64
N LEU A 63 -1.76 3.13 6.59
CA LEU A 63 -2.23 3.08 5.20
C LEU A 63 -2.31 1.62 4.75
N TYR A 64 -3.52 1.18 4.42
CA TYR A 64 -3.78 -0.10 3.79
C TYR A 64 -3.94 0.10 2.28
N LEU A 65 -3.24 -0.71 1.49
CA LEU A 65 -3.26 -0.66 0.03
C LEU A 65 -3.62 -2.04 -0.51
N MET A 66 -4.60 -2.09 -1.41
CA MET A 66 -4.83 -3.25 -2.26
C MET A 66 -4.77 -2.81 -3.71
N ILE A 67 -3.79 -3.34 -4.43
CA ILE A 67 -3.57 -3.06 -5.84
C ILE A 67 -3.76 -4.39 -6.57
N THR A 68 -4.74 -4.42 -7.46
CA THR A 68 -5.17 -5.62 -8.18
C THR A 68 -4.72 -5.55 -9.63
N GLY A 69 -4.58 -6.71 -10.26
CA GLY A 69 -4.12 -6.85 -11.64
C GLY A 69 -2.97 -7.84 -11.78
N ASN A 70 -2.32 -7.81 -12.94
CA ASN A 70 -1.23 -8.71 -13.29
C ASN A 70 0.11 -7.97 -13.24
N LEU A 71 1.15 -8.68 -12.78
CA LEU A 71 2.54 -8.26 -12.90
C LEU A 71 3.33 -9.45 -13.45
N GLU A 72 3.85 -9.33 -14.67
CA GLU A 72 4.57 -10.42 -15.33
C GLU A 72 5.82 -10.86 -14.54
N PRO A 73 6.12 -12.17 -14.47
CA PRO A 73 7.32 -12.71 -13.82
C PRO A 73 8.58 -12.53 -14.69
N ASN A 74 8.79 -11.32 -15.22
CA ASN A 74 9.88 -10.96 -16.14
C ASN A 74 10.71 -9.77 -15.64
N PHE A 75 10.68 -9.52 -14.33
CA PHE A 75 11.30 -8.37 -13.64
C PHE A 75 10.67 -7.01 -13.97
N ASN A 76 9.44 -6.99 -14.50
CA ASN A 76 8.60 -5.81 -14.48
C ASN A 76 8.34 -5.35 -13.04
N LYS A 77 8.06 -4.05 -12.90
CA LYS A 77 7.97 -3.34 -11.63
C LYS A 77 6.69 -2.53 -11.56
N LEU A 78 6.08 -2.55 -10.39
CA LEU A 78 5.10 -1.57 -9.95
C LEU A 78 5.83 -0.62 -8.99
N GLU A 79 5.94 0.64 -9.39
CA GLU A 79 6.53 1.70 -8.57
C GLU A 79 5.41 2.51 -7.91
N ILE A 80 5.41 2.57 -6.58
CA ILE A 80 4.38 3.24 -5.79
C ILE A 80 5.02 4.40 -5.05
N PHE A 81 4.56 5.62 -5.32
CA PHE A 81 5.00 6.83 -4.65
C PHE A 81 3.95 7.27 -3.63
N ILE A 82 4.40 7.70 -2.46
CA ILE A 82 3.54 8.16 -1.37
C ILE A 82 3.99 9.56 -0.96
N ASP A 83 3.03 10.45 -0.77
CA ASP A 83 3.16 11.77 -0.13
C ASP A 83 2.38 11.71 1.19
N SER A 84 3.10 11.62 2.31
CA SER A 84 2.53 11.33 3.64
C SER A 84 2.75 12.45 4.66
N LYS A 85 3.65 13.40 4.38
CA LYS A 85 3.98 14.54 5.25
C LYS A 85 4.48 15.72 4.41
N LEU A 86 4.50 16.89 5.05
CA LEU A 86 5.14 18.08 4.45
C LEU A 86 6.61 17.81 4.12
N GLY A 87 7.00 18.17 2.91
CA GLY A 87 8.33 17.93 2.37
C GLY A 87 8.25 17.10 1.09
N GLY A 88 9.23 16.22 0.89
CA GLY A 88 9.29 15.34 -0.27
C GLY A 88 9.81 16.02 -1.54
N GLN A 89 9.61 15.34 -2.67
CA GLN A 89 10.13 15.73 -3.97
C GLN A 89 9.03 15.63 -5.04
N ASN A 90 8.58 16.79 -5.54
CA ASN A 90 7.63 16.85 -6.66
C ASN A 90 8.29 16.57 -8.02
N LYS A 91 9.52 17.03 -8.22
CA LYS A 91 10.31 16.72 -9.42
C LYS A 91 11.44 15.77 -9.06
N ILE A 92 11.38 14.55 -9.57
CA ILE A 92 12.39 13.53 -9.31
C ILE A 92 13.75 14.01 -9.81
N ALA A 93 14.74 13.96 -8.92
CA ALA A 93 16.14 14.16 -9.25
C ALA A 93 16.90 12.88 -8.87
N ALA A 94 17.41 12.16 -9.87
CA ALA A 94 18.05 10.87 -9.68
C ALA A 94 19.24 10.94 -8.70
N THR A 95 19.96 12.06 -8.70
CA THR A 95 21.12 12.30 -7.83
C THR A 95 20.78 12.48 -6.35
N GLN A 96 19.49 12.63 -6.02
CA GLN A 96 19.01 12.86 -4.65
C GLN A 96 18.30 11.64 -4.06
N ASN A 97 18.21 10.54 -4.80
CA ASN A 97 17.46 9.35 -4.40
C ASN A 97 18.35 8.10 -4.43
N PRO A 98 18.03 7.08 -3.60
CA PRO A 98 18.50 5.72 -3.84
C PRO A 98 18.10 5.28 -5.24
N ASN A 99 18.93 4.47 -5.89
CA ASN A 99 18.67 3.99 -7.25
C ASN A 99 18.66 2.46 -7.28
N ASN A 100 18.06 1.84 -6.27
CA ASN A 100 17.72 0.43 -6.31
C ASN A 100 16.86 0.17 -7.56
N ASP A 101 17.08 -0.97 -8.21
CA ASP A 101 16.33 -1.33 -9.41
C ASP A 101 16.35 -0.33 -10.59
N ASN A 102 17.27 0.64 -10.55
CA ASN A 102 17.40 1.75 -11.50
C ASN A 102 16.16 2.64 -11.63
N TRP A 103 15.30 2.76 -10.61
CA TRP A 103 14.08 3.57 -10.70
C TRP A 103 14.39 5.06 -10.84
N ALA A 104 15.28 5.60 -10.01
CA ALA A 104 15.49 7.04 -9.91
C ALA A 104 16.02 7.66 -11.21
N VAL A 105 16.92 6.96 -11.90
CA VAL A 105 17.44 7.39 -13.21
C VAL A 105 16.36 7.31 -14.31
N LYS A 106 15.44 6.35 -14.24
CA LYS A 106 14.34 6.22 -15.22
C LYS A 106 13.30 7.33 -15.08
N PHE A 107 13.09 7.81 -13.87
CA PHE A 107 12.17 8.90 -13.57
C PHE A 107 12.85 10.27 -13.48
N ASP A 108 14.15 10.40 -13.82
CA ASP A 108 14.85 11.67 -13.68
C ASP A 108 14.18 12.79 -14.47
N GLY A 109 13.85 13.88 -13.77
CA GLY A 109 13.13 15.01 -14.32
C GLY A 109 11.61 14.85 -14.43
N PHE A 110 11.06 13.67 -14.16
CA PHE A 110 9.61 13.48 -14.03
C PHE A 110 9.06 14.37 -12.91
N THR A 111 7.93 15.01 -13.17
CA THR A 111 7.29 15.95 -12.24
C THR A 111 5.88 15.47 -11.97
N PHE A 112 5.56 15.20 -10.70
CA PHE A 112 4.21 14.84 -10.27
C PHE A 112 3.25 16.03 -10.40
N ASP A 113 1.96 15.75 -10.34
CA ASP A 113 0.92 16.78 -10.34
C ASP A 113 1.11 17.79 -9.21
N SER A 114 0.63 19.01 -9.44
CA SER A 114 0.69 20.09 -8.45
C SER A 114 0.00 19.66 -7.15
N GLY A 115 0.73 19.76 -6.03
CA GLY A 115 0.24 19.37 -4.71
C GLY A 115 0.64 17.97 -4.27
N PHE A 116 1.36 17.21 -5.10
CA PHE A 116 1.95 15.93 -4.74
C PHE A 116 3.48 16.03 -4.70
N SER A 117 4.09 15.74 -3.54
CA SER A 117 5.53 15.73 -3.32
C SER A 117 5.94 14.45 -2.61
N ALA A 118 6.31 13.43 -3.39
CA ALA A 118 6.61 12.10 -2.85
C ALA A 118 7.69 12.15 -1.76
N ASP A 119 7.44 11.47 -0.64
CA ASP A 119 8.37 11.32 0.47
C ASP A 119 8.71 9.85 0.80
N TYR A 120 7.98 8.91 0.20
CA TYR A 120 8.28 7.49 0.19
C TYR A 120 8.06 6.88 -1.20
N MET A 121 8.79 5.81 -1.47
CA MET A 121 8.67 5.02 -2.68
C MET A 121 8.84 3.54 -2.34
N LEU A 122 8.03 2.70 -2.98
CA LEU A 122 8.05 1.24 -2.86
C LEU A 122 8.19 0.63 -4.26
N ILE A 123 8.96 -0.43 -4.38
CA ILE A 123 9.10 -1.22 -5.60
C ILE A 123 8.55 -2.62 -5.35
N VAL A 124 7.49 -2.97 -6.08
CA VAL A 124 7.08 -4.37 -6.22
C VAL A 124 7.63 -4.89 -7.53
N ARG A 125 8.47 -5.92 -7.46
CA ARG A 125 9.07 -6.57 -8.63
C ARG A 125 8.67 -8.04 -8.66
N HIS A 126 8.28 -8.54 -9.84
CA HIS A 126 8.02 -9.97 -10.02
C HIS A 126 9.14 -10.62 -10.82
N GLY A 127 10.04 -11.30 -10.11
CA GLY A 127 11.14 -12.06 -10.71
C GLY A 127 10.77 -13.52 -10.98
N LEU A 128 11.73 -14.27 -11.51
CA LEU A 128 11.54 -15.70 -11.84
C LEU A 128 11.20 -16.59 -10.62
N SER A 129 11.56 -16.15 -9.41
CA SER A 129 11.35 -16.89 -8.16
C SER A 129 10.19 -16.34 -7.32
N GLY A 130 9.39 -15.43 -7.87
CA GLY A 130 8.24 -14.81 -7.20
C GLY A 130 8.38 -13.31 -6.97
N THR A 131 7.37 -12.76 -6.30
CA THR A 131 7.25 -11.32 -5.99
C THR A 131 8.18 -10.90 -4.87
N GLN A 132 8.81 -9.74 -5.05
CA GLN A 132 9.77 -9.12 -4.14
C GLN A 132 9.35 -7.67 -3.89
N LEU A 133 9.50 -7.22 -2.65
CA LEU A 133 9.27 -5.85 -2.23
C LEU A 133 10.61 -5.23 -1.81
N ASP A 134 10.94 -4.07 -2.35
CA ASP A 134 12.15 -3.29 -2.05
C ASP A 134 11.79 -1.82 -1.81
#